data_AF-A0A3A8IRQ9-F1
#
_entry.id   AF-A0A3A8IRQ9-F1
#
_cell.length_a   1.000
_cell.length_b   1.000
_cell.length_c   1.000
_cell.angle_alpha   90.00
_cell.angle_beta   90.00
_cell.angle_gamma   90.00
#
_symmetry.space_group_name_H-M   'P 1'
#
loop_
_entity.id
_entity.type
_entity.pdbx_description
1 polymer ?
#
loop_
_entity_poly.entity_id
_entity_poly.type
_entity_poly.pdbx_seq_one_letter_code
_entity_poly.pdbx_strand_id
1 'polypeptide(L)'
;HSVFERFTFGGGGGAGQGSDAAGSNGAAGGGVVFIRATAFDGKGVYSASGSTAGASTGNGGAGGGGAGGAVVLRAVDLLNCGGVEARGGAGGNTQMDKQPFGPGGGGAGGRILLEGKTLACAPNASAGSAGVSAYPGADSYGAGPDRDPSTGGASTGTVQEVAQPFQVPVTPVITAPVSDEASTATRPRFEGTAGMTGPVVHIVVDGREIGATVPGSDGRFTFDPTAPLSAGVHDVVAWAESLGVASKPSTPVRFTTPAVVLADGGVVQMAVLVVPSNGDTVGPTPLFAGTAPNGTSVGVVIDDGPDNIVPLDLLGRFRYQVPDSAPLSVGTHKVTVHSHNEAGDDGPYSDVVGFEVVVAGADGGTDGGTDAGTVDPATPMVLVPEEGATVDPTFMFVGVALPGTTVRLELDGTALATATADDEGVFRHVLTADTALATGAHKVVAQVVTAQGEAGLRSPEVGFQVRGPTDLDVGCGCGSAPAGMISLWALVGLGALVRRRRMRS
;
A
#
# COMPACT_ATOMS: atom_id res chain seq x y z
N HIS A 1 -7.03 16.69 -3.25
CA HIS A 1 -7.24 16.78 -1.79
C HIS A 1 -8.08 18.00 -1.48
N SER A 2 -9.05 17.84 -0.57
CA SER A 2 -9.91 18.94 -0.13
C SER A 2 -9.18 19.89 0.83
N VAL A 3 -9.52 21.18 0.83
CA VAL A 3 -9.01 22.17 1.79
C VAL A 3 -9.46 21.89 3.23
N PHE A 4 -10.47 21.04 3.40
CA PHE A 4 -10.90 20.54 4.71
C PHE A 4 -9.87 19.63 5.36
N GLU A 5 -9.19 18.79 4.58
CA GLU A 5 -8.29 17.74 5.04
C GLU A 5 -6.82 18.15 4.94
N ARG A 6 -6.48 18.96 3.93
CA ARG A 6 -5.10 19.35 3.65
C ARG A 6 -5.02 20.81 3.20
N PHE A 7 -4.12 21.55 3.81
CA PHE A 7 -3.70 22.86 3.35
C PHE A 7 -2.23 22.83 2.93
N THR A 8 -1.87 23.71 1.99
CA THR A 8 -0.53 23.77 1.39
C THR A 8 0.05 25.16 1.56
N PHE A 9 1.34 25.21 1.86
CA PHE A 9 2.12 26.44 1.75
C PHE A 9 2.28 26.81 0.28
N GLY A 10 2.41 28.10 -0.02
CA GLY A 10 2.75 28.60 -1.34
C GLY A 10 4.20 28.26 -1.67
N GLY A 11 4.45 27.80 -2.89
CA GLY A 11 5.81 27.62 -3.40
C GLY A 11 6.52 28.96 -3.61
N GLY A 12 7.84 28.98 -3.40
CA GLY A 12 8.67 30.11 -3.78
C GLY A 12 8.77 30.25 -5.30
N GLY A 13 8.97 31.47 -5.78
CA GLY A 13 9.24 31.73 -7.19
C GLY A 13 10.65 31.30 -7.60
N GLY A 14 10.82 30.96 -8.87
CA GLY A 14 12.13 30.65 -9.44
C GLY A 14 13.00 31.91 -9.57
N ALA A 15 14.32 31.76 -9.46
CA ALA A 15 15.25 32.85 -9.74
C ALA A 15 15.33 33.16 -11.24
N GLY A 16 15.58 34.42 -11.58
CA GLY A 16 15.88 34.81 -12.95
C GLY A 16 17.21 34.23 -13.41
N GLN A 17 17.31 33.93 -14.71
CA GLN A 17 18.58 33.53 -15.31
C GLN A 17 19.60 34.66 -15.18
N GLY A 18 20.85 34.34 -14.85
CA GLY A 18 21.91 35.33 -14.72
C GLY A 18 23.24 34.79 -15.21
N SER A 19 23.97 35.63 -15.94
CA SER A 19 25.41 35.43 -16.20
C SER A 19 26.29 36.34 -15.32
N ASP A 20 25.65 37.24 -14.60
CA ASP A 20 26.19 38.17 -13.62
C ASP A 20 25.22 38.31 -12.42
N ALA A 21 25.51 39.22 -11.49
CA ALA A 21 24.67 39.50 -10.32
C ALA A 21 23.46 40.41 -10.63
N ALA A 22 23.11 40.64 -11.90
CA ALA A 22 22.08 41.59 -12.28
C ALA A 22 20.68 40.97 -12.46
N GLY A 23 20.57 39.64 -12.49
CA GLY A 23 19.30 38.92 -12.41
C GLY A 23 18.66 39.05 -11.02
N SER A 24 17.34 38.88 -10.93
CA SER A 24 16.62 38.99 -9.65
C SER A 24 16.25 37.64 -9.05
N ASN A 25 16.25 37.59 -7.71
CA ASN A 25 15.81 36.42 -6.95
C ASN A 25 14.31 36.17 -7.15
N GLY A 26 13.91 34.91 -7.03
CA GLY A 26 12.50 34.55 -6.91
C GLY A 26 11.92 35.01 -5.57
N ALA A 27 10.61 35.23 -5.55
CA ALA A 27 9.93 35.73 -4.35
C ALA A 27 9.46 34.62 -3.42
N ALA A 28 9.27 34.96 -2.14
CA ALA A 28 8.76 34.03 -1.14
C ALA A 28 7.30 33.63 -1.42
N GLY A 29 6.99 32.34 -1.25
CA GLY A 29 5.62 31.83 -1.30
C GLY A 29 4.82 32.24 -0.04
N GLY A 30 3.50 32.19 -0.17
CA GLY A 30 2.56 32.50 0.89
C GLY A 30 2.54 31.45 2.01
N GLY A 31 2.31 31.90 3.24
CA GLY A 31 2.22 31.05 4.43
C GLY A 31 0.87 30.33 4.58
N VAL A 32 0.48 30.06 5.83
CA VAL A 32 -0.84 29.53 6.16
C VAL A 32 -1.46 30.38 7.27
N VAL A 33 -2.74 30.73 7.12
CA VAL A 33 -3.58 31.30 8.16
C VAL A 33 -4.70 30.31 8.46
N PHE A 34 -4.77 29.83 9.70
CA PHE A 34 -5.83 28.92 10.15
C PHE A 34 -6.42 29.44 11.45
N ILE A 35 -7.72 29.78 11.44
CA ILE A 35 -8.41 30.34 12.59
C ILE A 35 -9.81 29.71 12.72
N ARG A 36 -10.13 29.27 13.94
CA ARG A 36 -11.48 28.89 14.36
C ARG A 36 -11.96 29.86 15.44
N ALA A 37 -13.16 30.41 15.28
CA ALA A 37 -13.73 31.37 16.22
C ALA A 37 -15.25 31.21 16.34
N THR A 38 -15.86 31.86 17.32
CA THR A 38 -17.32 31.99 17.37
C THR A 38 -17.80 32.94 16.27
N ALA A 39 -17.13 34.07 16.10
CA ALA A 39 -17.38 35.05 15.05
C ALA A 39 -16.10 35.81 14.68
N PHE A 40 -16.06 36.29 13.44
CA PHE A 40 -15.13 37.31 12.96
C PHE A 40 -15.96 38.55 12.69
N ASP A 41 -15.64 39.64 13.38
CA ASP A 41 -16.33 40.92 13.20
C ASP A 41 -15.33 42.06 13.20
N GLY A 42 -15.07 42.62 12.02
CA GLY A 42 -14.15 43.73 11.87
C GLY A 42 -13.82 44.04 10.42
N LYS A 43 -12.77 44.85 10.23
CA LYS A 43 -12.28 45.29 8.91
C LYS A 43 -10.87 44.77 8.59
N GLY A 44 -10.37 43.83 9.40
CA GLY A 44 -9.04 43.24 9.20
C GLY A 44 -8.98 42.38 7.94
N VAL A 45 -7.77 42.24 7.39
CA VAL A 45 -7.48 41.38 6.24
C VAL A 45 -6.66 40.17 6.70
N TYR A 46 -7.09 38.97 6.33
CA TYR A 46 -6.35 37.73 6.59
C TYR A 46 -5.62 37.33 5.30
N SER A 47 -4.29 37.41 5.29
CA SER A 47 -3.50 37.19 4.08
C SER A 47 -2.47 36.07 4.26
N ALA A 48 -2.48 35.15 3.29
CA ALA A 48 -1.41 34.19 3.02
C ALA A 48 -0.91 34.38 1.58
N SER A 49 -0.88 35.62 1.08
CA SER A 49 -0.47 35.90 -0.30
C SER A 49 1.04 35.68 -0.50
N GLY A 50 1.42 35.22 -1.70
CA GLY A 50 2.81 35.15 -2.13
C GLY A 50 3.39 36.54 -2.40
N SER A 51 4.70 36.67 -2.25
CA SER A 51 5.41 37.93 -2.44
C SER A 51 5.66 38.21 -3.93
N THR A 52 5.72 39.49 -4.30
CA THR A 52 6.10 39.93 -5.64
C THR A 52 7.61 39.89 -5.81
N ALA A 53 8.08 39.43 -6.97
CA ALA A 53 9.51 39.41 -7.29
C ALA A 53 10.02 40.78 -7.73
N GLY A 54 11.27 41.06 -7.36
CA GLY A 54 11.96 42.27 -7.80
C GLY A 54 12.26 42.25 -9.30
N ALA A 55 12.37 43.43 -9.90
CA ALA A 55 12.83 43.56 -11.27
C ALA A 55 14.31 43.21 -11.42
N SER A 56 14.70 42.72 -12.60
CA SER A 56 16.10 42.63 -13.03
C SER A 56 16.53 43.94 -13.69
N THR A 57 17.71 44.44 -13.31
CA THR A 57 18.22 45.76 -13.74
C THR A 57 19.40 45.68 -14.72
N GLY A 58 19.87 44.48 -15.09
CA GLY A 58 21.02 44.31 -15.98
C GLY A 58 20.91 43.07 -16.87
N ASN A 59 22.05 42.42 -17.16
CA ASN A 59 22.14 41.32 -18.13
C ASN A 59 21.65 39.97 -17.56
N GLY A 60 20.41 39.96 -17.09
CA GLY A 60 19.77 38.76 -16.54
C GLY A 60 18.24 38.81 -16.62
N GLY A 61 17.64 37.64 -16.58
CA GLY A 61 16.21 37.46 -16.39
C GLY A 61 15.73 37.89 -15.00
N ALA A 62 14.42 38.07 -14.87
CA ALA A 62 13.81 38.41 -13.60
C ALA A 62 13.19 37.17 -12.93
N GLY A 63 13.21 37.14 -11.59
CA GLY A 63 12.65 36.07 -10.78
C GLY A 63 11.12 36.05 -10.83
N GLY A 64 10.56 34.87 -10.59
CA GLY A 64 9.12 34.64 -10.52
C GLY A 64 8.51 35.05 -9.18
N GLY A 65 7.24 35.41 -9.20
CA GLY A 65 6.44 35.70 -8.01
C GLY A 65 6.16 34.43 -7.19
N GLY A 66 6.02 34.58 -5.88
CA GLY A 66 5.68 33.46 -4.99
C GLY A 66 4.21 33.07 -5.14
N ALA A 67 3.89 31.78 -5.02
CA ALA A 67 2.50 31.34 -5.04
C ALA A 67 1.76 31.73 -3.74
N GLY A 68 0.45 31.91 -3.82
CA GLY A 68 -0.42 32.06 -2.66
C GLY A 68 -0.45 30.80 -1.81
N GLY A 69 -0.54 30.97 -0.49
CA GLY A 69 -0.64 29.89 0.47
C GLY A 69 -2.09 29.53 0.79
N ALA A 70 -2.41 29.24 2.05
CA ALA A 70 -3.76 28.85 2.44
C ALA A 70 -4.34 29.77 3.53
N VAL A 71 -5.61 30.16 3.38
CA VAL A 71 -6.38 30.83 4.44
C VAL A 71 -7.64 30.03 4.76
N VAL A 72 -7.75 29.57 6.00
CA VAL A 72 -8.88 28.79 6.50
C VAL A 72 -9.49 29.52 7.69
N LEU A 73 -10.67 30.10 7.49
CA LEU A 73 -11.44 30.78 8.54
C LEU A 73 -12.74 30.02 8.76
N ARG A 74 -12.97 29.57 9.99
CA ARG A 74 -14.18 28.84 10.36
C ARG A 74 -14.84 29.49 11.58
N ALA A 75 -16.10 29.89 11.43
CA ALA A 75 -16.88 30.60 12.42
C ALA A 75 -18.18 29.86 12.73
N VAL A 76 -18.64 29.94 13.98
CA VAL A 76 -19.97 29.44 14.35
C VAL A 76 -21.05 30.31 13.71
N ASP A 77 -20.94 31.64 13.83
CA ASP A 77 -22.01 32.55 13.42
C ASP A 77 -21.62 33.43 12.22
N LEU A 78 -20.68 34.35 12.40
CA LEU A 78 -20.41 35.42 11.45
C LEU A 78 -18.97 35.40 10.96
N LEU A 79 -18.78 35.54 9.65
CA LEU A 79 -17.52 35.87 8.99
C LEU A 79 -17.61 37.26 8.36
N ASN A 80 -17.37 38.31 9.14
CA ASN A 80 -17.32 39.69 8.69
C ASN A 80 -15.89 40.24 8.83
N CYS A 81 -15.23 40.50 7.70
CA CYS A 81 -13.86 40.99 7.65
C CYS A 81 -13.64 41.90 6.43
N GLY A 82 -12.51 42.63 6.44
CA GLY A 82 -12.16 43.52 5.33
C GLY A 82 -11.69 42.79 4.07
N GLY A 83 -11.20 41.55 4.21
CA GLY A 83 -10.82 40.70 3.08
C GLY A 83 -10.08 39.43 3.50
N VAL A 84 -10.06 38.45 2.61
CA VAL A 84 -9.29 37.21 2.76
C VAL A 84 -8.47 36.99 1.51
N GLU A 85 -7.15 36.90 1.65
CA GLU A 85 -6.24 36.92 0.51
C GLU A 85 -5.30 35.72 0.52
N ALA A 86 -5.29 34.98 -0.58
CA ALA A 86 -4.30 33.95 -0.87
C ALA A 86 -3.80 34.16 -2.31
N ARG A 87 -3.38 35.38 -2.63
CA ARG A 87 -3.00 35.76 -3.99
C ARG A 87 -1.61 35.26 -4.34
N GLY A 88 -1.37 34.96 -5.61
CA GLY A 88 -0.02 34.84 -6.14
C GLY A 88 0.65 36.20 -6.27
N GLY A 89 1.95 36.26 -6.03
CA GLY A 89 2.75 37.48 -6.21
C GLY A 89 3.11 37.70 -7.68
N ALA A 90 3.33 38.95 -8.09
CA ALA A 90 3.71 39.26 -9.47
C ALA A 90 5.15 38.81 -9.78
N GLY A 91 5.38 38.42 -11.03
CA GLY A 91 6.72 38.16 -11.56
C GLY A 91 7.50 39.45 -11.79
N GLY A 92 8.83 39.37 -11.71
CA GLY A 92 9.69 40.53 -11.90
C GLY A 92 9.77 40.98 -13.36
N ASN A 93 9.90 42.28 -13.59
CA ASN A 93 10.13 42.85 -14.92
C ASN A 93 11.62 42.80 -15.29
N THR A 94 11.96 42.73 -16.57
CA THR A 94 13.33 43.00 -17.04
C THR A 94 13.42 44.42 -17.56
N GLN A 95 14.35 45.22 -17.02
CA GLN A 95 14.45 46.64 -17.33
C GLN A 95 15.39 46.97 -18.52
N MET A 96 16.18 46.01 -19.00
CA MET A 96 17.07 46.24 -20.13
C MET A 96 16.29 46.29 -21.45
N ASP A 97 16.47 47.38 -22.20
CA ASP A 97 15.82 47.65 -23.48
C ASP A 97 16.66 47.29 -24.70
N LYS A 98 17.96 46.99 -24.51
CA LYS A 98 18.91 46.69 -25.60
C LYS A 98 18.98 45.22 -25.99
N GLN A 99 18.53 44.31 -25.13
CA GLN A 99 18.57 42.87 -25.36
C GLN A 99 17.36 42.21 -24.69
N PRO A 100 16.74 41.20 -25.33
CA PRO A 100 15.62 40.49 -24.72
C PRO A 100 16.08 39.58 -23.59
N PHE A 101 15.53 39.79 -22.40
CA PHE A 101 15.66 38.90 -21.24
C PHE A 101 14.28 38.48 -20.74
N GLY A 102 14.17 37.21 -20.35
CA GLY A 102 12.93 36.63 -19.85
C GLY A 102 12.46 37.33 -18.56
N PRO A 103 11.25 37.91 -18.53
CA PRO A 103 10.65 38.36 -17.28
C PRO A 103 10.21 37.17 -16.44
N GLY A 104 9.95 37.43 -15.16
CA GLY A 104 9.51 36.41 -14.22
C GLY A 104 8.04 36.03 -14.43
N GLY A 105 7.72 34.75 -14.23
CA GLY A 105 6.32 34.30 -14.14
C GLY A 105 5.65 34.79 -12.86
N GLY A 106 4.34 35.02 -12.91
CA GLY A 106 3.54 35.29 -11.71
C GLY A 106 3.31 34.01 -10.90
N GLY A 107 3.17 34.15 -9.58
CA GLY A 107 2.84 33.04 -8.70
C GLY A 107 1.40 32.57 -8.90
N ALA A 108 1.15 31.28 -8.71
CA ALA A 108 -0.21 30.75 -8.69
C ALA A 108 -1.01 31.29 -7.49
N GLY A 109 -2.33 31.34 -7.60
CA GLY A 109 -3.22 31.63 -6.48
C GLY A 109 -3.31 30.46 -5.50
N GLY A 110 -3.63 30.78 -4.25
CA GLY A 110 -3.64 29.86 -3.13
C GLY A 110 -4.97 29.14 -2.90
N ARG A 111 -5.29 28.85 -1.64
CA ARG A 111 -6.51 28.12 -1.23
C ARG A 111 -7.21 28.86 -0.11
N ILE A 112 -8.50 29.16 -0.27
CA ILE A 112 -9.31 29.83 0.74
C ILE A 112 -10.48 28.94 1.13
N LEU A 113 -10.67 28.72 2.43
CA LEU A 113 -11.88 28.14 3.02
C LEU A 113 -12.53 29.14 3.97
N LEU A 114 -13.78 29.50 3.71
CA LEU A 114 -14.63 30.31 4.59
C LEU A 114 -15.83 29.47 5.02
N GLU A 115 -15.95 29.19 6.31
CA GLU A 115 -17.06 28.43 6.87
C GLU A 115 -17.76 29.25 7.95
N GLY A 116 -19.06 29.47 7.83
CA GLY A 116 -19.85 30.19 8.83
C GLY A 116 -21.29 30.40 8.39
N LYS A 117 -22.20 30.62 9.35
CA LYS A 117 -23.63 30.82 9.06
C LYS A 117 -23.88 32.07 8.21
N THR A 118 -23.08 33.11 8.34
CA THR A 118 -23.12 34.31 7.49
C THR A 118 -21.72 34.65 7.00
N LEU A 119 -21.57 34.74 5.68
CA LEU A 119 -20.30 35.05 5.01
C LEU A 119 -20.36 36.46 4.43
N ALA A 120 -19.50 37.35 4.92
CA ALA A 120 -19.37 38.74 4.48
C ALA A 120 -17.90 39.16 4.25
N CYS A 121 -16.97 38.21 4.34
CA CYS A 121 -15.57 38.39 3.95
C CYS A 121 -15.43 38.25 2.44
N ALA A 122 -14.79 39.21 1.77
CA ALA A 122 -14.49 39.09 0.34
C ALA A 122 -13.21 38.27 0.12
N PRO A 123 -13.27 37.07 -0.50
CA PRO A 123 -12.09 36.26 -0.77
C PRO A 123 -11.40 36.65 -2.09
N ASN A 124 -10.07 36.55 -2.11
CA ASN A 124 -9.26 36.76 -3.31
C ASN A 124 -8.11 35.75 -3.36
N ALA A 125 -8.21 34.80 -4.27
CA ALA A 125 -7.19 33.80 -4.55
C ALA A 125 -6.63 33.94 -5.99
N SER A 126 -6.59 35.16 -6.53
CA SER A 126 -6.09 35.41 -7.88
C SER A 126 -4.64 34.98 -8.04
N ALA A 127 -4.26 34.57 -9.25
CA ALA A 127 -2.85 34.43 -9.59
C ALA A 127 -2.18 35.81 -9.65
N GLY A 128 -0.85 35.82 -9.51
CA GLY A 128 -0.04 37.01 -9.74
C GLY A 128 0.20 37.25 -11.23
N SER A 129 0.36 38.51 -11.64
CA SER A 129 0.65 38.83 -13.04
C SER A 129 2.06 38.41 -13.44
N ALA A 130 2.24 37.95 -14.67
CA ALA A 130 3.56 37.84 -15.27
C ALA A 130 4.27 39.20 -15.35
N GLY A 131 5.60 39.16 -15.23
CA GLY A 131 6.45 40.31 -15.50
C GLY A 131 6.50 40.64 -16.99
N VAL A 132 7.07 41.80 -17.30
CA VAL A 132 7.20 42.33 -18.66
C VAL A 132 8.64 42.67 -18.98
N SER A 133 9.01 42.56 -20.26
CA SER A 133 10.32 43.00 -20.73
C SER A 133 10.27 44.43 -21.27
N ALA A 134 11.31 45.22 -20.95
CA ALA A 134 11.47 46.58 -21.47
C ALA A 134 12.03 46.62 -22.91
N TYR A 135 12.40 45.48 -23.50
CA TYR A 135 12.85 45.40 -24.88
C TYR A 135 11.73 45.85 -25.85
N PRO A 136 11.99 46.71 -26.84
CA PRO A 136 10.95 47.23 -27.72
C PRO A 136 10.14 46.12 -28.43
N GLY A 137 8.81 46.18 -28.30
CA GLY A 137 7.90 45.18 -28.87
C GLY A 137 7.85 43.86 -28.09
N ALA A 138 8.48 43.79 -26.91
CA ALA A 138 8.42 42.65 -26.01
C ALA A 138 7.26 42.77 -25.00
N ASP A 139 6.59 41.63 -24.75
CA ASP A 139 5.60 41.48 -23.69
C ASP A 139 6.15 40.60 -22.55
N SER A 140 5.42 39.58 -22.11
CA SER A 140 5.83 38.61 -21.10
C SER A 140 6.76 37.52 -21.64
N TYR A 141 6.97 37.44 -22.96
CA TYR A 141 7.72 36.34 -23.61
C TYR A 141 7.26 34.94 -23.19
N GLY A 142 5.96 34.77 -22.96
CA GLY A 142 5.38 33.49 -22.52
C GLY A 142 5.52 33.23 -21.03
N ALA A 143 6.03 34.18 -20.23
CA ALA A 143 5.91 34.11 -18.77
C ALA A 143 4.43 34.17 -18.39
N GLY A 144 3.97 33.13 -17.68
CA GLY A 144 2.60 33.02 -17.20
C GLY A 144 2.48 33.32 -15.70
N PRO A 145 1.26 33.44 -15.17
CA PRO A 145 0.02 33.48 -15.95
C PRO A 145 -0.16 34.84 -16.66
N ASP A 146 -0.73 34.79 -17.87
CA ASP A 146 -0.97 35.97 -18.71
C ASP A 146 -1.85 36.99 -17.98
N ARG A 147 -1.67 38.27 -18.32
CA ARG A 147 -2.02 39.51 -17.58
C ARG A 147 -3.48 39.69 -17.12
N ASP A 148 -4.34 38.69 -17.21
CA ASP A 148 -5.70 38.71 -16.67
C ASP A 148 -5.84 37.84 -15.40
N PRO A 149 -5.72 38.43 -14.20
CA PRO A 149 -5.96 37.72 -12.93
C PRO A 149 -7.42 37.28 -12.72
N SER A 150 -8.35 37.60 -13.63
CA SER A 150 -9.78 37.33 -13.55
C SER A 150 -10.31 36.23 -14.48
N THR A 151 -9.51 35.72 -15.43
CA THR A 151 -9.97 34.65 -16.36
C THR A 151 -9.83 33.23 -15.85
N GLY A 152 -9.48 33.02 -14.58
CA GLY A 152 -9.69 31.72 -13.92
C GLY A 152 -8.91 30.56 -14.57
N GLY A 153 -7.80 30.83 -15.26
CA GLY A 153 -6.93 29.78 -15.80
C GLY A 153 -6.39 28.86 -14.70
N ALA A 154 -5.73 27.76 -15.08
CA ALA A 154 -5.24 26.70 -14.19
C ALA A 154 -4.35 27.19 -13.02
N SER A 155 -3.83 28.41 -13.10
CA SER A 155 -2.98 29.04 -12.08
C SER A 155 -3.76 29.82 -11.01
N THR A 156 -5.08 29.99 -11.14
CA THR A 156 -5.91 30.66 -10.14
C THR A 156 -6.13 29.75 -8.93
N GLY A 157 -6.18 30.35 -7.75
CA GLY A 157 -6.47 29.65 -6.52
C GLY A 157 -7.93 29.20 -6.41
N THR A 158 -8.25 28.39 -5.40
CA THR A 158 -9.64 27.97 -5.14
C THR A 158 -10.19 28.69 -3.92
N VAL A 159 -11.45 29.08 -4.00
CA VAL A 159 -12.23 29.61 -2.89
C VAL A 159 -13.37 28.64 -2.62
N GLN A 160 -13.48 28.19 -1.38
CA GLN A 160 -14.59 27.38 -0.92
C GLN A 160 -15.33 28.11 0.20
N GLU A 161 -16.61 28.34 -0.02
CA GLU A 161 -17.51 28.99 0.92
C GLU A 161 -18.55 27.99 1.41
N VAL A 162 -18.66 27.84 2.72
CA VAL A 162 -19.59 26.92 3.38
C VAL A 162 -20.50 27.76 4.27
N ALA A 163 -21.72 28.02 3.79
CA ALA A 163 -22.71 28.84 4.47
C ALA A 163 -23.45 28.07 5.58
N GLN A 164 -22.69 27.49 6.51
CA GLN A 164 -23.21 26.76 7.66
C GLN A 164 -22.34 27.03 8.89
N PRO A 165 -22.89 26.92 10.10
CA PRO A 165 -22.10 27.14 11.32
C PRO A 165 -20.98 26.11 11.43
N PHE A 166 -19.77 26.56 11.77
CA PHE A 166 -18.71 25.66 12.19
C PHE A 166 -19.16 24.90 13.44
N GLN A 167 -19.11 23.57 13.39
CA GLN A 167 -19.46 22.71 14.51
C GLN A 167 -18.42 21.59 14.64
N VAL A 168 -18.10 21.25 15.88
CA VAL A 168 -17.41 20.00 16.17
C VAL A 168 -18.46 18.90 16.21
N PRO A 169 -18.33 17.81 15.45
CA PRO A 169 -19.30 16.72 15.49
C PRO A 169 -19.46 16.18 16.91
N VAL A 170 -20.70 15.82 17.25
CA VAL A 170 -21.01 15.18 18.54
C VAL A 170 -20.31 13.82 18.58
N THR A 171 -19.70 13.49 19.72
CA THR A 171 -19.11 12.17 19.95
C THR A 171 -20.17 11.08 19.80
N PRO A 172 -19.95 10.09 18.92
CA PRO A 172 -20.87 8.96 18.77
C PRO A 172 -21.03 8.18 20.06
N VAL A 173 -22.18 7.52 20.21
CA VAL A 173 -22.44 6.54 21.26
C VAL A 173 -22.73 5.20 20.60
N ILE A 174 -22.00 4.16 20.98
CA ILE A 174 -22.26 2.80 20.54
C ILE A 174 -23.35 2.20 21.44
N THR A 175 -24.39 1.66 20.82
CA THR A 175 -25.50 0.98 21.50
C THR A 175 -25.54 -0.53 21.25
N ALA A 176 -24.89 -1.00 20.18
CA ALA A 176 -24.64 -2.41 19.93
C ALA A 176 -23.23 -2.58 19.33
N PRO A 177 -22.44 -3.57 19.77
CA PRO A 177 -22.70 -4.47 20.91
C PRO A 177 -22.87 -3.71 22.25
N VAL A 178 -23.50 -4.33 23.24
CA VAL A 178 -23.51 -3.81 24.62
C VAL A 178 -22.24 -4.22 25.36
N SER A 179 -21.90 -3.53 26.45
CA SER A 179 -20.69 -3.85 27.23
C SER A 179 -20.71 -5.29 27.72
N ASP A 180 -19.59 -5.97 27.51
CA ASP A 180 -19.33 -7.36 27.85
C ASP A 180 -20.26 -8.36 27.16
N GLU A 181 -20.89 -7.95 26.05
CA GLU A 181 -21.69 -8.84 25.22
C GLU A 181 -20.82 -9.93 24.58
N ALA A 182 -21.30 -11.17 24.61
CA ALA A 182 -20.78 -12.25 23.79
C ALA A 182 -21.62 -12.35 22.51
N SER A 183 -21.09 -11.80 21.41
CA SER A 183 -21.70 -11.91 20.08
C SER A 183 -21.82 -13.38 19.68
N THR A 184 -22.91 -13.72 19.00
CA THR A 184 -23.08 -15.03 18.36
C THR A 184 -22.58 -15.06 16.92
N ALA A 185 -22.12 -13.93 16.39
CA ALA A 185 -21.63 -13.78 15.02
C ALA A 185 -20.19 -13.26 15.01
N THR A 186 -19.40 -13.72 14.04
CA THR A 186 -18.05 -13.19 13.77
C THR A 186 -18.08 -11.82 13.11
N ARG A 187 -19.23 -11.43 12.54
CA ARG A 187 -19.52 -10.12 11.95
C ARG A 187 -20.58 -9.39 12.79
N PRO A 188 -20.25 -8.94 14.01
CA PRO A 188 -21.23 -8.26 14.86
C PRO A 188 -21.70 -6.98 14.20
N ARG A 189 -23.01 -6.74 14.22
CA ARG A 189 -23.60 -5.49 13.76
C ARG A 189 -23.33 -4.39 14.78
N PHE A 190 -22.76 -3.29 14.31
CA PHE A 190 -22.53 -2.11 15.13
C PHE A 190 -23.68 -1.13 14.97
N GLU A 191 -24.30 -0.74 16.07
CA GLU A 191 -25.35 0.27 16.09
C GLU A 191 -24.99 1.38 17.08
N GLY A 192 -25.48 2.57 16.82
CA GLY A 192 -25.28 3.69 17.72
C GLY A 192 -26.00 4.95 17.29
N THR A 193 -25.66 6.04 17.98
CA THR A 193 -26.14 7.39 17.67
C THR A 193 -24.98 8.35 17.45
N ALA A 194 -25.19 9.32 16.57
CA ALA A 194 -24.28 10.41 16.29
C ALA A 194 -25.08 11.69 15.94
N GLY A 195 -24.38 12.79 15.66
CA GLY A 195 -25.03 14.04 15.26
C GLY A 195 -25.84 13.88 13.96
N MET A 196 -26.99 14.54 13.88
CA MET A 196 -27.96 14.40 12.77
C MET A 196 -27.52 15.09 11.46
N THR A 197 -26.44 15.88 11.47
CA THR A 197 -25.98 16.70 10.34
C THR A 197 -24.87 16.02 9.54
N GLY A 198 -25.13 14.79 9.05
CA GLY A 198 -24.30 14.10 8.07
C GLY A 198 -22.80 13.94 8.40
N PRO A 199 -22.38 13.66 9.65
CA PRO A 199 -21.00 13.23 9.85
C PRO A 199 -20.79 11.82 9.29
N VAL A 200 -19.57 11.52 8.88
CA VAL A 200 -19.12 10.15 8.66
C VAL A 200 -18.70 9.58 10.01
N VAL A 201 -19.32 8.48 10.44
CA VAL A 201 -18.96 7.77 11.67
C VAL A 201 -17.99 6.67 11.31
N HIS A 202 -16.78 6.76 11.82
CA HIS A 202 -15.72 5.76 11.67
C HIS A 202 -15.76 4.79 12.85
N ILE A 203 -15.76 3.50 12.54
CA ILE A 203 -15.79 2.40 13.51
C ILE A 203 -14.40 1.79 13.60
N VAL A 204 -13.86 1.76 14.82
CA VAL A 204 -12.51 1.29 15.11
C VAL A 204 -12.60 0.15 16.11
N VAL A 205 -12.06 -1.01 15.75
CA VAL A 205 -11.97 -2.19 16.62
C VAL A 205 -10.49 -2.48 16.88
N ASP A 206 -10.11 -2.58 18.15
CA ASP A 206 -8.72 -2.85 18.60
C ASP A 206 -7.68 -1.88 18.01
N GLY A 207 -8.08 -0.62 17.82
CA GLY A 207 -7.24 0.43 17.27
C GLY A 207 -7.13 0.45 15.74
N ARG A 208 -7.80 -0.48 15.03
CA ARG A 208 -7.88 -0.49 13.56
C ARG A 208 -9.26 -0.05 13.09
N GLU A 209 -9.31 0.91 12.16
CA GLU A 209 -10.57 1.26 11.50
C GLU A 209 -11.05 0.10 10.63
N ILE A 210 -12.27 -0.37 10.88
CA ILE A 210 -12.89 -1.48 10.14
C ILE A 210 -13.92 -1.01 9.12
N GLY A 211 -14.26 0.28 9.14
CA GLY A 211 -15.14 0.90 8.17
C GLY A 211 -15.81 2.16 8.71
N ALA A 212 -16.64 2.75 7.89
CA ALA A 212 -17.38 3.95 8.21
C ALA A 212 -18.82 3.89 7.69
N THR A 213 -19.69 4.66 8.32
CA THR A 213 -21.12 4.74 7.98
C THR A 213 -21.64 6.17 8.16
N VAL A 214 -22.75 6.51 7.52
CA VAL A 214 -23.40 7.82 7.68
C VAL A 214 -24.69 7.62 8.50
N PRO A 215 -24.89 8.37 9.59
CA PRO A 215 -26.12 8.29 10.36
C PRO A 215 -27.34 8.70 9.53
N GLY A 216 -28.48 8.06 9.79
CA GLY A 216 -29.77 8.47 9.26
C GLY A 216 -30.22 9.83 9.80
N SER A 217 -31.34 10.33 9.27
CA SER A 217 -31.90 11.63 9.67
C SER A 217 -32.33 11.72 11.13
N ASP A 218 -32.48 10.58 11.81
CA ASP A 218 -32.77 10.47 13.25
C ASP A 218 -31.49 10.41 14.12
N GLY A 219 -30.31 10.51 13.49
CA GLY A 219 -29.01 10.42 14.15
C GLY A 219 -28.58 8.99 14.49
N ARG A 220 -29.32 7.96 14.09
CA ARG A 220 -28.92 6.57 14.30
C ARG A 220 -28.01 6.10 13.18
N PHE A 221 -27.01 5.30 13.50
CA PHE A 221 -26.19 4.64 12.50
C PHE A 221 -26.21 3.13 12.69
N THR A 222 -25.96 2.44 11.58
CA THR A 222 -25.72 1.01 11.53
C THR A 222 -24.48 0.77 10.68
N PHE A 223 -23.65 -0.17 11.10
CA PHE A 223 -22.53 -0.67 10.32
C PHE A 223 -22.47 -2.20 10.44
N ASP A 224 -22.51 -2.86 9.29
CA ASP A 224 -22.36 -4.31 9.16
C ASP A 224 -20.97 -4.61 8.58
N PRO A 225 -20.04 -5.22 9.35
CA PRO A 225 -18.69 -5.49 8.88
C PRO A 225 -18.67 -6.44 7.66
N THR A 226 -17.94 -6.04 6.62
CA THR A 226 -17.69 -6.87 5.43
C THR A 226 -16.54 -7.85 5.61
N ALA A 227 -15.76 -7.74 6.69
CA ALA A 227 -14.84 -8.79 7.16
C ALA A 227 -15.26 -9.23 8.57
N PRO A 228 -15.15 -10.53 8.92
CA PRO A 228 -15.35 -11.00 10.27
C PRO A 228 -14.21 -10.50 11.16
N LEU A 229 -14.49 -10.39 12.44
CA LEU A 229 -13.50 -10.19 13.48
C LEU A 229 -12.93 -11.55 13.89
N SER A 230 -11.68 -11.55 14.36
CA SER A 230 -11.08 -12.75 14.95
C SER A 230 -11.86 -13.18 16.18
N ALA A 231 -11.67 -14.41 16.64
CA ALA A 231 -12.31 -14.88 17.86
C ALA A 231 -11.66 -14.23 19.10
N GLY A 232 -12.48 -13.83 20.06
CA GLY A 232 -12.01 -13.35 21.35
C GLY A 232 -12.54 -11.99 21.74
N VAL A 233 -11.85 -11.34 22.68
CA VAL A 233 -12.26 -10.06 23.26
C VAL A 233 -11.78 -8.91 22.39
N HIS A 234 -12.69 -7.98 22.12
CA HIS A 234 -12.48 -6.78 21.32
C HIS A 234 -12.93 -5.54 22.06
N ASP A 235 -12.26 -4.41 21.79
CA ASP A 235 -12.71 -3.08 22.20
C ASP A 235 -13.09 -2.27 20.95
N VAL A 236 -14.36 -1.84 20.86
CA VAL A 236 -14.82 -0.94 19.79
C VAL A 236 -14.95 0.50 20.29
N VAL A 237 -14.48 1.44 19.47
CA VAL A 237 -14.76 2.86 19.60
C VAL A 237 -15.30 3.41 18.28
N ALA A 238 -16.06 4.49 18.35
CA ALA A 238 -16.53 5.22 17.19
C ALA A 238 -16.17 6.70 17.32
N TRP A 239 -15.84 7.34 16.21
CA TRP A 239 -15.65 8.79 16.14
C TRP A 239 -16.33 9.34 14.89
N ALA A 240 -16.74 10.60 14.93
CA ALA A 240 -17.45 11.25 13.84
C ALA A 240 -16.57 12.30 13.18
N GLU A 241 -16.59 12.34 11.85
CA GLU A 241 -15.96 13.38 11.04
C GLU A 241 -17.00 14.22 10.30
N SER A 242 -16.82 15.53 10.26
CA SER A 242 -17.54 16.39 9.31
C SER A 242 -16.62 17.51 8.86
N LEU A 243 -16.52 17.72 7.54
CA LEU A 243 -15.71 18.79 6.93
C LEU A 243 -14.26 18.88 7.49
N GLY A 244 -13.58 17.73 7.65
CA GLY A 244 -12.22 17.69 8.18
C GLY A 244 -12.12 17.98 9.69
N VAL A 245 -13.23 17.85 10.42
CA VAL A 245 -13.29 18.04 11.88
C VAL A 245 -13.71 16.73 12.51
N ALA A 246 -12.83 16.16 13.34
CA ALA A 246 -13.13 14.96 14.12
C ALA A 246 -13.75 15.31 15.48
N SER A 247 -14.70 14.48 15.93
CA SER A 247 -15.16 14.43 17.32
C SER A 247 -14.10 13.81 18.23
N LYS A 248 -14.33 13.84 19.55
CA LYS A 248 -13.65 12.88 20.42
C LYS A 248 -14.16 11.47 20.12
N PRO A 249 -13.32 10.43 20.25
CA PRO A 249 -13.78 9.04 20.24
C PRO A 249 -14.81 8.77 21.33
N SER A 250 -15.71 7.82 21.09
CA SER A 250 -16.67 7.31 22.07
C SER A 250 -15.95 6.66 23.25
N THR A 251 -16.70 6.41 24.32
CA THR A 251 -16.25 5.45 25.33
C THR A 251 -16.08 4.07 24.67
N PRO A 252 -14.96 3.36 24.92
CA PRO A 252 -14.79 2.00 24.43
C PRO A 252 -15.88 1.08 24.94
N VAL A 253 -16.42 0.25 24.05
CA VAL A 253 -17.33 -0.85 24.41
C VAL A 253 -16.59 -2.15 24.18
N ARG A 254 -16.48 -2.95 25.24
CA ARG A 254 -15.87 -4.28 25.19
C ARG A 254 -16.92 -5.32 24.80
N PHE A 255 -16.57 -6.24 23.92
CA PHE A 255 -17.43 -7.37 23.54
C PHE A 255 -16.56 -8.56 23.14
N THR A 256 -17.17 -9.74 22.97
CA THR A 256 -16.49 -10.97 22.54
C THR A 256 -17.13 -11.50 21.27
N THR A 257 -16.33 -11.99 20.33
CA THR A 257 -16.76 -12.73 19.14
C THR A 257 -16.50 -14.23 19.28
N PRO A 258 -17.32 -15.08 18.65
CA PRO A 258 -17.15 -16.53 18.73
C PRO A 258 -15.99 -16.98 17.82
N ALA A 259 -15.45 -18.16 18.14
CA ALA A 259 -14.62 -18.89 17.19
C ALA A 259 -15.49 -19.66 16.20
N VAL A 260 -15.03 -19.76 14.95
CA VAL A 260 -15.66 -20.66 13.98
C VAL A 260 -15.19 -22.08 14.23
N VAL A 261 -16.16 -22.98 14.41
CA VAL A 261 -15.92 -24.38 14.76
C VAL A 261 -16.32 -25.29 13.60
N LEU A 262 -15.55 -26.37 13.45
CA LEU A 262 -15.78 -27.49 12.55
C LEU A 262 -16.78 -28.49 13.17
N ALA A 263 -17.34 -29.36 12.34
CA ALA A 263 -18.28 -30.39 12.79
C ALA A 263 -17.69 -31.38 13.80
N ASP A 264 -16.36 -31.58 13.79
CA ASP A 264 -15.63 -32.43 14.73
C ASP A 264 -15.25 -31.72 16.04
N GLY A 265 -15.62 -30.44 16.19
CA GLY A 265 -15.29 -29.59 17.33
C GLY A 265 -13.93 -28.89 17.24
N GLY A 266 -13.19 -29.07 16.14
CA GLY A 266 -11.99 -28.28 15.86
C GLY A 266 -12.31 -26.81 15.62
N VAL A 267 -11.35 -25.90 15.87
CA VAL A 267 -11.50 -24.47 15.56
C VAL A 267 -10.85 -24.20 14.20
N VAL A 268 -11.58 -23.55 13.29
CA VAL A 268 -11.04 -23.17 11.97
C VAL A 268 -9.84 -22.25 12.17
N GLN A 269 -8.71 -22.64 11.58
CA GLN A 269 -7.47 -21.87 11.61
C GLN A 269 -7.37 -20.93 10.41
N MET A 270 -6.53 -19.91 10.56
CA MET A 270 -6.23 -18.96 9.51
C MET A 270 -5.59 -19.66 8.30
N ALA A 271 -6.05 -19.31 7.09
CA ALA A 271 -5.39 -19.71 5.86
C ALA A 271 -4.09 -18.92 5.66
N VAL A 272 -3.10 -19.54 5.03
CA VAL A 272 -1.81 -18.94 4.69
C VAL A 272 -1.78 -18.70 3.19
N LEU A 273 -1.65 -17.44 2.77
CA LEU A 273 -1.33 -17.09 1.39
C LEU A 273 0.19 -17.18 1.19
N VAL A 274 0.61 -17.86 0.13
CA VAL A 274 2.03 -18.02 -0.22
C VAL A 274 2.39 -17.15 -1.44
N VAL A 275 1.48 -17.04 -2.41
CA VAL A 275 1.67 -16.24 -3.63
C VAL A 275 0.39 -15.44 -3.92
N PRO A 276 0.49 -14.15 -4.27
CA PRO A 276 1.70 -13.34 -4.26
C PRO A 276 2.22 -13.07 -2.84
N SER A 277 3.49 -12.71 -2.72
CA SER A 277 4.07 -12.14 -1.52
C SER A 277 3.88 -10.62 -1.48
N ASN A 278 4.03 -10.03 -0.29
CA ASN A 278 3.82 -8.60 -0.12
C ASN A 278 4.90 -7.78 -0.87
N GLY A 279 4.46 -6.94 -1.81
CA GLY A 279 5.30 -6.13 -2.68
C GLY A 279 5.58 -6.74 -4.06
N ASP A 280 5.03 -7.92 -4.37
CA ASP A 280 5.24 -8.55 -5.67
C ASP A 280 4.61 -7.76 -6.82
N THR A 281 5.23 -7.84 -7.99
CA THR A 281 4.68 -7.34 -9.25
C THR A 281 4.21 -8.51 -10.11
N VAL A 282 2.96 -8.46 -10.58
CA VAL A 282 2.28 -9.55 -11.29
C VAL A 282 1.56 -9.04 -12.55
N GLY A 283 1.20 -9.97 -13.43
CA GLY A 283 0.34 -9.66 -14.58
C GLY A 283 -1.13 -9.43 -14.18
N PRO A 284 -2.00 -9.04 -15.12
CA PRO A 284 -3.42 -8.75 -14.88
C PRO A 284 -4.25 -9.97 -14.46
N THR A 285 -3.73 -11.18 -14.62
CA THR A 285 -4.36 -12.43 -14.16
C THR A 285 -3.44 -13.17 -13.19
N PRO A 286 -3.25 -12.68 -11.96
CA PRO A 286 -2.38 -13.34 -11.00
C PRO A 286 -2.97 -14.65 -10.48
N LEU A 287 -2.07 -15.55 -10.06
CA LEU A 287 -2.39 -16.76 -9.31
C LEU A 287 -2.28 -16.46 -7.82
N PHE A 288 -3.34 -16.80 -7.08
CA PHE A 288 -3.35 -16.84 -5.62
C PHE A 288 -3.26 -18.29 -5.16
N ALA A 289 -2.25 -18.61 -4.36
CA ALA A 289 -2.03 -19.97 -3.89
C ALA A 289 -1.51 -20.00 -2.45
N GLY A 290 -1.88 -21.05 -1.72
CA GLY A 290 -1.50 -21.20 -0.34
C GLY A 290 -2.06 -22.45 0.31
N THR A 291 -2.08 -22.45 1.64
CA THR A 291 -2.52 -23.59 2.46
C THR A 291 -3.56 -23.19 3.51
N ALA A 292 -4.39 -24.14 3.92
CA ALA A 292 -5.34 -24.00 5.00
C ALA A 292 -5.25 -25.26 5.89
N PRO A 293 -4.89 -25.13 7.17
CA PRO A 293 -4.62 -26.29 8.02
C PRO A 293 -5.83 -27.22 8.24
N ASN A 294 -7.04 -26.67 8.37
CA ASN A 294 -8.22 -27.44 8.73
C ASN A 294 -9.55 -26.83 8.25
N GLY A 295 -9.53 -25.89 7.30
CA GLY A 295 -10.75 -25.40 6.65
C GLY A 295 -11.35 -26.44 5.69
N THR A 296 -12.61 -26.25 5.30
CA THR A 296 -13.27 -27.04 4.25
C THR A 296 -13.10 -26.42 2.86
N SER A 297 -12.97 -25.09 2.82
CA SER A 297 -12.69 -24.28 1.64
C SER A 297 -11.94 -23.02 2.07
N VAL A 298 -11.41 -22.28 1.10
CA VAL A 298 -10.75 -21.00 1.31
C VAL A 298 -11.44 -19.92 0.49
N GLY A 299 -11.72 -18.79 1.13
CA GLY A 299 -12.14 -17.58 0.48
C GLY A 299 -10.97 -16.68 0.13
N VAL A 300 -10.83 -16.30 -1.14
CA VAL A 300 -9.83 -15.34 -1.63
C VAL A 300 -10.52 -14.00 -1.92
N VAL A 301 -10.19 -12.98 -1.13
CA VAL A 301 -10.80 -11.65 -1.21
C VAL A 301 -9.78 -10.67 -1.79
N ILE A 302 -10.08 -10.11 -2.96
CA ILE A 302 -9.22 -9.15 -3.69
C ILE A 302 -9.87 -7.77 -3.60
N ASP A 303 -9.11 -6.76 -3.19
CA ASP A 303 -9.54 -5.34 -3.10
C ASP A 303 -10.86 -5.11 -2.35
N ASP A 304 -11.09 -5.81 -1.24
CA ASP A 304 -12.34 -5.80 -0.46
C ASP A 304 -13.59 -6.19 -1.30
N GLY A 305 -13.39 -6.89 -2.41
CA GLY A 305 -14.42 -7.41 -3.29
C GLY A 305 -15.16 -8.64 -2.74
N PRO A 306 -15.97 -9.31 -3.58
CA PRO A 306 -16.66 -10.52 -3.18
C PRO A 306 -15.67 -11.66 -2.90
N ASP A 307 -16.11 -12.61 -2.10
CA ASP A 307 -15.30 -13.77 -1.78
C ASP A 307 -15.23 -14.77 -2.94
N ASN A 308 -14.00 -15.13 -3.34
CA ASN A 308 -13.75 -16.17 -4.33
C ASN A 308 -13.49 -17.50 -3.62
N ILE A 309 -14.57 -18.24 -3.37
CA ILE A 309 -14.52 -19.51 -2.66
C ILE A 309 -13.89 -20.59 -3.54
N VAL A 310 -12.78 -21.16 -3.08
CA VAL A 310 -12.07 -22.26 -3.72
C VAL A 310 -11.97 -23.48 -2.81
N PRO A 311 -12.12 -24.70 -3.35
CA PRO A 311 -11.94 -25.91 -2.58
C PRO A 311 -10.47 -26.14 -2.23
N LEU A 312 -10.24 -26.90 -1.16
CA LEU A 312 -8.93 -27.40 -0.80
C LEU A 312 -8.66 -28.76 -1.46
N ASP A 313 -7.40 -29.02 -1.81
CA ASP A 313 -6.97 -30.36 -2.18
C ASP A 313 -6.81 -31.27 -0.94
N LEU A 314 -6.50 -32.56 -1.17
CA LEU A 314 -6.32 -33.54 -0.09
C LEU A 314 -5.16 -33.23 0.87
N LEU A 315 -4.32 -32.25 0.54
CA LEU A 315 -3.21 -31.78 1.36
C LEU A 315 -3.50 -30.42 2.00
N GLY A 316 -4.73 -29.91 1.91
CA GLY A 316 -5.11 -28.62 2.49
C GLY A 316 -4.57 -27.43 1.71
N ARG A 317 -4.37 -27.55 0.39
CA ARG A 317 -3.86 -26.45 -0.45
C ARG A 317 -4.97 -25.88 -1.33
N PHE A 318 -4.94 -24.57 -1.55
CA PHE A 318 -5.87 -23.88 -2.45
C PHE A 318 -5.13 -23.19 -3.58
N ARG A 319 -5.86 -22.98 -4.68
CA ARG A 319 -5.42 -22.17 -5.82
C ARG A 319 -6.60 -21.42 -6.42
N TYR A 320 -6.39 -20.15 -6.73
CA TYR A 320 -7.36 -19.30 -7.41
C TYR A 320 -6.64 -18.48 -8.48
N GLN A 321 -6.96 -18.75 -9.75
CA GLN A 321 -6.45 -18.01 -10.89
C GLN A 321 -7.47 -16.93 -11.26
N VAL A 322 -7.05 -15.66 -11.31
CA VAL A 322 -7.92 -14.60 -11.82
C VAL A 322 -8.24 -14.90 -13.29
N PRO A 323 -9.52 -14.93 -13.70
CA PRO A 323 -9.90 -15.35 -15.03
C PRO A 323 -9.60 -14.26 -16.07
N ASP A 324 -9.18 -14.66 -17.28
CA ASP A 324 -8.93 -13.75 -18.41
C ASP A 324 -10.18 -12.96 -18.84
N SER A 325 -11.38 -13.42 -18.49
CA SER A 325 -12.62 -12.69 -18.74
C SER A 325 -12.82 -11.47 -17.83
N ALA A 326 -12.10 -11.40 -16.71
CA ALA A 326 -12.19 -10.32 -15.74
C ALA A 326 -10.80 -10.06 -15.11
N PRO A 327 -9.82 -9.59 -15.91
CA PRO A 327 -8.49 -9.27 -15.42
C PRO A 327 -8.51 -8.13 -14.41
N LEU A 328 -7.55 -8.13 -13.48
CA LEU A 328 -7.28 -6.98 -12.62
C LEU A 328 -6.72 -5.82 -13.45
N SER A 329 -7.06 -4.59 -13.04
CA SER A 329 -6.52 -3.36 -13.64
C SER A 329 -5.03 -3.20 -13.35
N VAL A 330 -4.35 -2.32 -14.09
CA VAL A 330 -2.98 -1.91 -13.71
C VAL A 330 -3.01 -1.06 -12.44
N GLY A 331 -2.08 -1.30 -11.53
CA GLY A 331 -1.90 -0.52 -10.30
C GLY A 331 -1.67 -1.38 -9.07
N THR A 332 -1.73 -0.78 -7.89
CA THR A 332 -1.60 -1.50 -6.62
C THR A 332 -2.92 -2.16 -6.24
N HIS A 333 -2.84 -3.43 -5.84
CA HIS A 333 -3.93 -4.27 -5.39
C HIS A 333 -3.62 -4.87 -4.02
N LYS A 334 -4.63 -5.40 -3.35
CA LYS A 334 -4.47 -6.15 -2.10
C LYS A 334 -5.29 -7.44 -2.11
N VAL A 335 -4.82 -8.43 -1.37
CA VAL A 335 -5.51 -9.70 -1.18
C VAL A 335 -5.45 -10.15 0.29
N THR A 336 -6.50 -10.81 0.73
CA THR A 336 -6.56 -11.56 1.98
C THR A 336 -7.18 -12.93 1.73
N VAL A 337 -6.81 -13.92 2.52
CA VAL A 337 -7.41 -15.26 2.48
C VAL A 337 -7.92 -15.70 3.84
N HIS A 338 -8.93 -16.55 3.85
CA HIS A 338 -9.53 -17.08 5.06
C HIS A 338 -10.14 -18.46 4.82
N SER A 339 -10.27 -19.26 5.86
CA SER A 339 -10.85 -20.61 5.78
C SER A 339 -12.31 -20.63 6.21
N HIS A 340 -13.10 -21.53 5.63
CA HIS A 340 -14.49 -21.77 6.04
C HIS A 340 -14.67 -23.11 6.76
N ASN A 341 -15.74 -23.23 7.57
CA ASN A 341 -16.23 -24.51 8.08
C ASN A 341 -17.24 -25.18 7.12
N GLU A 342 -17.86 -26.29 7.53
CA GLU A 342 -18.88 -27.01 6.76
C GLU A 342 -20.18 -26.20 6.55
N ALA A 343 -20.46 -25.22 7.42
CA ALA A 343 -21.62 -24.34 7.30
C ALA A 343 -21.37 -23.13 6.38
N GLY A 344 -20.11 -22.92 5.96
CA GLY A 344 -19.71 -21.74 5.20
C GLY A 344 -19.44 -20.51 6.07
N ASP A 345 -19.24 -20.68 7.37
CA ASP A 345 -18.88 -19.58 8.27
C ASP A 345 -17.38 -19.22 8.12
N ASP A 346 -17.10 -17.92 8.20
CA ASP A 346 -15.77 -17.35 7.98
C ASP A 346 -14.85 -17.45 9.19
N GLY A 347 -13.78 -18.22 9.06
CA GLY A 347 -12.68 -18.26 10.01
C GLY A 347 -11.80 -17.01 9.99
N PRO A 348 -10.66 -17.02 10.71
CA PRO A 348 -9.76 -15.88 10.77
C PRO A 348 -9.16 -15.52 9.40
N TYR A 349 -9.10 -14.22 9.10
CA TYR A 349 -8.46 -13.70 7.90
C TYR A 349 -6.95 -13.61 8.08
N SER A 350 -6.22 -13.83 6.99
CA SER A 350 -4.79 -13.56 6.90
C SER A 350 -4.47 -12.08 7.05
N ASP A 351 -3.19 -11.77 7.23
CA ASP A 351 -2.68 -10.44 6.99
C ASP A 351 -2.97 -9.99 5.55
N VAL A 352 -3.09 -8.68 5.35
CA VAL A 352 -3.27 -8.09 4.02
C VAL A 352 -1.96 -8.15 3.25
N VAL A 353 -1.99 -8.76 2.07
CA VAL A 353 -0.87 -8.78 1.14
C VAL A 353 -1.11 -7.78 0.03
N GLY A 354 -0.24 -6.77 -0.09
CA GLY A 354 -0.26 -5.81 -1.19
C GLY A 354 0.62 -6.28 -2.35
N PHE A 355 0.19 -6.08 -3.59
CA PHE A 355 0.93 -6.41 -4.81
C PHE A 355 0.63 -5.40 -5.91
N GLU A 356 1.44 -5.33 -6.95
CA GLU A 356 1.23 -4.42 -8.09
C GLU A 356 0.94 -5.22 -9.37
N VAL A 357 -0.15 -4.86 -10.04
CA VAL A 357 -0.50 -5.40 -11.36
C VAL A 357 0.06 -4.47 -12.43
N VAL A 358 0.79 -5.06 -13.37
CA VAL A 358 1.30 -4.36 -14.55
C VAL A 358 0.87 -5.08 -15.82
N VAL A 359 0.56 -4.32 -16.86
CA VAL A 359 0.36 -4.84 -18.22
C VAL A 359 1.63 -4.56 -19.00
N ALA A 360 2.23 -5.60 -19.58
CA ALA A 360 3.33 -5.41 -20.51
C ALA A 360 2.84 -4.58 -21.71
N GLY A 361 3.39 -3.37 -21.88
CA GLY A 361 2.99 -2.47 -22.96
C GLY A 361 3.34 -3.03 -24.35
N ALA A 362 2.45 -2.81 -25.32
CA ALA A 362 2.70 -3.03 -26.75
C ALA A 362 3.38 -1.81 -27.41
N ASP A 363 4.11 -1.01 -26.63
CA ASP A 363 4.58 0.31 -27.02
C ASP A 363 6.08 0.24 -27.34
N GLY A 364 6.41 -0.54 -28.36
CA GLY A 364 7.65 -0.36 -29.11
C GLY A 364 7.58 0.95 -29.90
N GLY A 365 7.65 2.09 -29.19
CA GLY A 365 7.82 3.41 -29.78
C GLY A 365 9.20 3.52 -30.42
N THR A 366 9.24 3.98 -31.67
CA THR A 366 10.43 4.14 -32.52
C THR A 366 11.35 5.29 -32.13
N ASP A 367 11.59 5.51 -30.84
CA ASP A 367 12.37 6.65 -30.36
C ASP A 367 13.57 6.11 -29.57
N GLY A 368 14.75 6.17 -30.18
CA GLY A 368 15.96 5.49 -29.75
C GLY A 368 16.42 5.80 -28.33
N GLY A 369 16.09 4.90 -27.41
CA GLY A 369 16.70 4.74 -26.10
C GLY A 369 16.84 3.25 -25.80
N THR A 370 18.08 2.80 -25.58
CA THR A 370 18.42 1.41 -25.23
C THR A 370 18.12 1.15 -23.76
N ASP A 371 16.96 0.59 -23.43
CA ASP A 371 16.79 -0.46 -22.42
C ASP A 371 15.31 -0.82 -22.25
N ALA A 372 14.96 -2.07 -22.56
CA ALA A 372 13.88 -2.88 -21.97
C ALA A 372 13.67 -4.09 -22.89
N GLY A 373 14.24 -5.22 -22.47
CA GLY A 373 14.20 -6.48 -23.20
C GLY A 373 12.80 -7.06 -23.36
N THR A 374 12.76 -8.07 -24.22
CA THR A 374 11.66 -8.99 -24.47
C THR A 374 10.95 -9.47 -23.20
N VAL A 375 9.61 -9.45 -23.22
CA VAL A 375 8.62 -10.10 -22.33
C VAL A 375 9.24 -10.94 -21.20
N ASP A 376 9.12 -10.48 -19.96
CA ASP A 376 9.62 -11.20 -18.79
C ASP A 376 8.69 -12.40 -18.48
N PRO A 377 9.20 -13.65 -18.43
CA PRO A 377 8.39 -14.80 -18.03
C PRO A 377 8.05 -14.73 -16.53
N ALA A 378 6.88 -15.21 -16.10
CA ALA A 378 6.63 -15.40 -14.67
C ALA A 378 7.73 -16.31 -14.07
N THR A 379 8.34 -15.87 -12.96
CA THR A 379 9.38 -16.64 -12.27
C THR A 379 8.82 -18.02 -11.87
N PRO A 380 9.51 -19.13 -12.18
CA PRO A 380 9.03 -20.46 -11.82
C PRO A 380 9.15 -20.64 -10.29
N MET A 381 8.39 -21.55 -9.70
CA MET A 381 8.49 -21.85 -8.26
C MET A 381 8.51 -23.35 -8.00
N VAL A 382 9.29 -23.77 -7.00
CA VAL A 382 9.28 -25.13 -6.46
C VAL A 382 8.33 -25.17 -5.26
N LEU A 383 7.38 -26.10 -5.28
CA LEU A 383 6.38 -26.32 -4.24
C LEU A 383 6.69 -27.56 -3.40
N VAL A 384 7.34 -28.57 -4.01
CA VAL A 384 7.78 -29.79 -3.32
C VAL A 384 9.25 -30.02 -3.66
N PRO A 385 10.15 -30.12 -2.66
CA PRO A 385 9.88 -30.02 -1.23
C PRO A 385 9.53 -28.58 -0.81
N GLU A 386 8.91 -28.41 0.36
CA GLU A 386 8.72 -27.10 0.99
C GLU A 386 10.01 -26.67 1.74
N GLU A 387 10.13 -25.38 2.07
CA GLU A 387 11.28 -24.88 2.84
C GLU A 387 11.36 -25.56 4.22
N GLY A 388 12.53 -26.12 4.53
CA GLY A 388 12.80 -26.87 5.75
C GLY A 388 12.21 -28.29 5.79
N ALA A 389 11.55 -28.75 4.72
CA ALA A 389 10.93 -30.07 4.70
C ALA A 389 11.95 -31.19 4.87
N THR A 390 11.51 -32.32 5.44
CA THR A 390 12.31 -33.53 5.50
C THR A 390 11.68 -34.64 4.65
N VAL A 391 12.39 -35.12 3.65
CA VAL A 391 11.89 -36.03 2.61
C VAL A 391 12.71 -37.33 2.53
N ASP A 392 12.14 -38.35 1.90
CA ASP A 392 12.85 -39.60 1.60
C ASP A 392 13.82 -39.43 0.41
N PRO A 393 14.81 -40.32 0.23
CA PRO A 393 15.77 -40.25 -0.89
C PRO A 393 15.14 -40.27 -2.29
N THR A 394 13.94 -40.84 -2.41
CA THR A 394 13.12 -40.83 -3.64
C THR A 394 11.81 -40.10 -3.37
N PHE A 395 11.57 -39.02 -4.10
CA PHE A 395 10.31 -38.27 -4.05
C PHE A 395 10.11 -37.55 -5.38
N MET A 396 9.00 -36.83 -5.52
CA MET A 396 8.69 -36.06 -6.72
C MET A 396 8.84 -34.56 -6.42
N PHE A 397 9.68 -33.88 -7.19
CA PHE A 397 9.65 -32.43 -7.28
C PHE A 397 8.38 -31.99 -7.99
N VAL A 398 7.74 -30.98 -7.43
CA VAL A 398 6.57 -30.34 -8.03
C VAL A 398 6.80 -28.85 -7.96
N GLY A 399 6.47 -28.16 -9.04
CA GLY A 399 6.50 -26.72 -9.08
C GLY A 399 5.54 -26.16 -10.11
N VAL A 400 5.49 -24.84 -10.17
CA VAL A 400 4.62 -24.10 -11.09
C VAL A 400 5.44 -23.15 -11.94
N ALA A 401 5.04 -23.01 -13.20
CA ALA A 401 5.57 -22.04 -14.15
C ALA A 401 4.48 -21.71 -15.17
N LEU A 402 4.72 -20.72 -16.04
CA LEU A 402 3.78 -20.43 -17.13
C LEU A 402 3.55 -21.70 -17.99
N PRO A 403 2.30 -22.07 -18.35
CA PRO A 403 2.01 -23.26 -19.14
C PRO A 403 2.89 -23.37 -20.40
N GLY A 404 3.39 -24.57 -20.69
CA GLY A 404 4.29 -24.82 -21.81
C GLY A 404 5.74 -24.35 -21.62
N THR A 405 6.07 -23.71 -20.48
CA THR A 405 7.44 -23.27 -20.18
C THR A 405 8.32 -24.44 -19.78
N THR A 406 9.53 -24.48 -20.33
CA THR A 406 10.55 -25.46 -19.92
C THR A 406 11.34 -24.91 -18.74
N VAL A 407 11.41 -25.69 -17.66
CA VAL A 407 12.07 -25.36 -16.41
C VAL A 407 13.20 -26.35 -16.16
N ARG A 408 14.40 -25.84 -15.88
CA ARG A 408 15.54 -26.60 -15.37
C ARG A 408 15.52 -26.59 -13.85
N LEU A 409 15.45 -27.76 -13.25
CA LEU A 409 15.66 -27.97 -11.82
C LEU A 409 17.16 -28.08 -11.56
N GLU A 410 17.66 -27.29 -10.62
CA GLU A 410 19.04 -27.31 -10.14
C GLU A 410 19.05 -27.70 -8.67
N LEU A 411 19.79 -28.76 -8.36
CA LEU A 411 20.00 -29.26 -7.00
C LEU A 411 21.44 -28.96 -6.59
N ASP A 412 21.62 -28.27 -5.46
CA ASP A 412 22.92 -27.86 -4.91
C ASP A 412 23.83 -27.16 -5.96
N GLY A 413 23.22 -26.37 -6.84
CA GLY A 413 23.91 -25.64 -7.92
C GLY A 413 24.25 -26.49 -9.15
N THR A 414 23.83 -27.75 -9.20
CA THR A 414 24.02 -28.64 -10.35
C THR A 414 22.68 -28.93 -11.02
N ALA A 415 22.63 -28.91 -12.37
CA ALA A 415 21.42 -29.26 -13.10
C ALA A 415 21.00 -30.72 -12.81
N LEU A 416 19.79 -30.89 -12.27
CA LEU A 416 19.20 -32.18 -11.94
C LEU A 416 18.37 -32.70 -13.11
N ALA A 417 17.41 -31.90 -13.60
CA ALA A 417 16.47 -32.30 -14.63
C ALA A 417 15.86 -31.11 -15.35
N THR A 418 15.22 -31.36 -16.50
CA THR A 418 14.35 -30.39 -17.17
C THR A 418 12.92 -30.93 -17.23
N ALA A 419 11.94 -30.10 -16.89
CA ALA A 419 10.53 -30.42 -16.96
C ALA A 419 9.77 -29.30 -17.66
N THR A 420 8.77 -29.65 -18.46
CA THR A 420 7.86 -28.67 -19.07
C THR A 420 6.63 -28.55 -18.18
N ALA A 421 6.19 -27.32 -17.91
CA ALA A 421 4.92 -27.08 -17.25
C ALA A 421 3.77 -27.52 -18.17
N ASP A 422 2.84 -28.32 -17.63
CA ASP A 422 1.64 -28.76 -18.34
C ASP A 422 0.70 -27.59 -18.68
N ASP A 423 -0.43 -27.88 -19.34
CA ASP A 423 -1.41 -26.87 -19.73
C ASP A 423 -2.03 -26.17 -18.49
N GLU A 424 -1.92 -26.79 -17.31
CA GLU A 424 -2.28 -26.25 -16.01
C GLU A 424 -1.12 -25.52 -15.30
N GLY A 425 0.03 -25.37 -15.95
CA GLY A 425 1.20 -24.63 -15.44
C GLY A 425 2.01 -25.39 -14.39
N VAL A 426 1.80 -26.70 -14.24
CA VAL A 426 2.49 -27.53 -13.26
C VAL A 426 3.61 -28.32 -13.92
N PHE A 427 4.82 -28.26 -13.37
CA PHE A 427 5.91 -29.15 -13.76
C PHE A 427 6.20 -30.16 -12.65
N ARG A 428 6.58 -31.38 -13.06
CA ARG A 428 6.84 -32.50 -12.14
C ARG A 428 8.12 -33.22 -12.55
N HIS A 429 8.91 -33.64 -11.56
CA HIS A 429 10.06 -34.50 -11.79
C HIS A 429 10.17 -35.57 -10.69
N VAL A 430 10.10 -36.84 -11.07
CA VAL A 430 10.15 -37.98 -10.14
C VAL A 430 11.59 -38.47 -10.00
N LEU A 431 12.06 -38.61 -8.76
CA LEU A 431 13.30 -39.30 -8.44
C LEU A 431 13.02 -40.80 -8.25
N THR A 432 13.76 -41.65 -8.96
CA THR A 432 13.68 -43.10 -8.84
C THR A 432 14.87 -43.62 -8.01
N ALA A 433 14.89 -44.91 -7.71
CA ALA A 433 16.00 -45.51 -6.94
C ALA A 433 17.38 -45.24 -7.55
N ASP A 434 17.46 -45.16 -8.88
CA ASP A 434 18.72 -44.90 -9.61
C ASP A 434 19.15 -43.42 -9.57
N THR A 435 18.24 -42.50 -9.22
CA THR A 435 18.50 -41.06 -9.08
C THR A 435 18.24 -40.55 -7.66
N ALA A 436 18.21 -41.46 -6.68
CA ALA A 436 17.95 -41.12 -5.29
C ALA A 436 18.98 -40.12 -4.73
N LEU A 437 18.51 -39.15 -3.95
CA LEU A 437 19.38 -38.14 -3.35
C LEU A 437 20.14 -38.72 -2.16
N ALA A 438 21.34 -38.19 -1.92
CA ALA A 438 22.13 -38.54 -0.74
C ALA A 438 21.45 -38.06 0.55
N THR A 439 21.76 -38.69 1.68
CA THR A 439 21.29 -38.21 2.99
C THR A 439 21.97 -36.89 3.36
N GLY A 440 21.18 -35.92 3.82
CA GLY A 440 21.70 -34.63 4.28
C GLY A 440 20.90 -33.43 3.80
N ALA A 441 21.49 -32.25 3.96
CA ALA A 441 20.89 -30.99 3.55
C ALA A 441 21.06 -30.78 2.04
N HIS A 442 19.98 -30.37 1.37
CA HIS A 442 19.95 -30.07 -0.04
C HIS A 442 19.24 -28.74 -0.31
N LYS A 443 19.53 -28.13 -1.45
CA LYS A 443 18.87 -26.92 -1.95
C LYS A 443 18.41 -27.12 -3.37
N VAL A 444 17.18 -26.73 -3.68
CA VAL A 444 16.64 -26.78 -5.04
C VAL A 444 16.23 -25.40 -5.54
N VAL A 445 16.46 -25.16 -6.83
CA VAL A 445 16.01 -23.98 -7.58
C VAL A 445 15.38 -24.45 -8.89
N ALA A 446 14.30 -23.79 -9.29
CA ALA A 446 13.75 -23.90 -10.64
C ALA A 446 14.21 -22.69 -11.48
N GLN A 447 14.70 -22.92 -12.69
CA GLN A 447 15.10 -21.88 -13.62
C GLN A 447 14.40 -22.05 -14.96
N VAL A 448 13.79 -20.98 -15.50
CA VAL A 448 13.22 -21.01 -16.85
C VAL A 448 14.34 -21.18 -17.88
N VAL A 449 14.09 -22.04 -18.86
CA VAL A 449 14.92 -22.17 -20.07
C VAL A 449 14.19 -21.47 -21.20
N THR A 450 14.81 -20.45 -21.80
CA THR A 450 14.19 -19.71 -22.91
C THR A 450 14.19 -20.54 -24.20
N ALA A 451 13.40 -20.14 -25.20
CA ALA A 451 13.32 -20.84 -26.49
C ALA A 451 14.66 -20.91 -27.25
N GLN A 452 15.63 -20.06 -26.88
CA GLN A 452 16.99 -20.02 -27.42
C GLN A 452 18.00 -20.84 -26.58
N GLY A 453 17.56 -21.48 -25.50
CA GLY A 453 18.40 -22.28 -24.60
C GLY A 453 19.14 -21.47 -23.53
N GLU A 454 18.85 -20.17 -23.40
CA GLU A 454 19.47 -19.29 -22.41
C GLU A 454 18.83 -19.46 -21.02
N ALA A 455 19.61 -19.14 -20.00
CA ALA A 455 19.20 -19.21 -18.60
C ALA A 455 18.30 -18.01 -18.24
N GLY A 456 17.01 -18.27 -17.98
CA GLY A 456 16.01 -17.28 -17.60
C GLY A 456 15.86 -17.08 -16.09
N LEU A 457 14.71 -16.51 -15.67
CA LEU A 457 14.38 -16.23 -14.27
C LEU A 457 14.43 -17.48 -13.38
N ARG A 458 14.85 -17.27 -12.13
CA ARG A 458 15.09 -18.32 -11.13
C ARG A 458 14.13 -18.17 -9.96
N SER A 459 13.59 -19.28 -9.48
CA SER A 459 12.84 -19.34 -8.22
C SER A 459 13.73 -18.92 -7.04
N PRO A 460 13.14 -18.52 -5.91
CA PRO A 460 13.83 -18.58 -4.63
C PRO A 460 14.44 -19.97 -4.37
N GLU A 461 15.53 -20.02 -3.62
CA GLU A 461 16.12 -21.29 -3.16
C GLU A 461 15.19 -21.94 -2.14
N VAL A 462 14.92 -23.23 -2.31
CA VAL A 462 14.21 -24.04 -1.30
C VAL A 462 15.17 -25.02 -0.65
N GLY A 463 15.44 -24.85 0.64
CA GLY A 463 16.27 -25.72 1.46
C GLY A 463 15.48 -26.87 2.07
N PHE A 464 16.00 -28.11 2.02
CA PHE A 464 15.34 -29.29 2.59
C PHE A 464 16.34 -30.34 3.08
N GLN A 465 15.86 -31.35 3.79
CA GLN A 465 16.66 -32.43 4.37
C GLN A 465 16.23 -33.80 3.83
N VAL A 466 17.16 -34.60 3.33
CA VAL A 466 16.91 -35.99 2.91
C VAL A 466 17.28 -36.92 4.07
N ARG A 467 16.34 -37.78 4.51
CA ARG A 467 16.59 -38.75 5.58
C ARG A 467 17.41 -39.94 5.08
N GLY A 468 18.18 -40.55 5.99
CA GLY A 468 18.84 -41.83 5.72
C GLY A 468 17.84 -42.99 5.72
N PRO A 469 18.21 -44.15 5.14
CA PRO A 469 17.37 -45.34 5.22
C PRO A 469 17.08 -45.65 6.69
N THR A 470 15.80 -45.74 7.03
CA THR A 470 15.39 -46.26 8.33
C THR A 470 15.63 -47.77 8.34
N ASP A 471 16.05 -48.33 9.48
CA ASP A 471 16.44 -49.75 9.67
C ASP A 471 15.35 -50.80 9.33
N LEU A 472 14.22 -50.40 8.71
CA LEU A 472 13.08 -51.26 8.40
C LEU A 472 13.09 -51.84 6.98
N ASP A 473 14.01 -51.41 6.09
CA ASP A 473 14.03 -51.83 4.66
C ASP A 473 15.16 -52.81 4.29
N VAL A 474 15.91 -53.35 5.25
CA VAL A 474 16.82 -54.49 5.02
C VAL A 474 16.08 -55.83 5.17
N GLY A 475 15.43 -56.24 4.09
CA GLY A 475 14.94 -57.61 3.93
C GLY A 475 16.10 -58.61 3.90
N CYS A 476 16.06 -59.60 4.80
CA CYS A 476 16.93 -60.77 4.80
C CYS A 476 16.99 -61.46 3.41
N GLY A 477 18.20 -61.64 2.88
CA GLY A 477 18.42 -62.38 1.62
C GLY A 477 19.88 -62.76 1.36
N CYS A 478 20.37 -63.75 2.13
CA CYS A 478 21.44 -64.71 1.82
C CYS A 478 22.75 -64.27 1.11
N GLY A 479 23.85 -64.27 1.89
CA GLY A 479 24.95 -65.23 1.67
C GLY A 479 26.20 -64.76 0.91
N SER A 480 27.26 -64.46 1.67
CA SER A 480 28.60 -65.10 1.64
C SER A 480 29.74 -64.09 1.92
N ALA A 481 30.43 -64.32 3.05
CA ALA A 481 31.76 -63.78 3.38
C ALA A 481 32.83 -64.37 2.41
N PRO A 482 34.12 -63.95 2.35
CA PRO A 482 34.94 -63.43 3.47
C PRO A 482 36.09 -62.44 3.13
N ALA A 483 36.87 -62.13 4.18
CA ALA A 483 38.27 -61.65 4.20
C ALA A 483 38.53 -60.19 3.78
N GLY A 484 39.34 -59.39 4.48
CA GLY A 484 40.21 -59.66 5.61
C GLY A 484 41.02 -58.40 5.99
N MET A 485 41.71 -58.52 7.12
CA MET A 485 42.88 -57.73 7.58
C MET A 485 42.63 -56.27 8.05
N ILE A 486 42.69 -56.03 9.37
CA ILE A 486 43.89 -55.59 10.14
C ILE A 486 44.30 -54.18 9.70
N SER A 487 44.22 -53.11 10.49
CA SER A 487 45.15 -52.76 11.58
C SER A 487 44.63 -51.45 12.24
N LEU A 488 44.43 -51.38 13.56
CA LEU A 488 45.41 -51.10 14.65
C LEU A 488 45.47 -49.62 15.09
N TRP A 489 45.08 -49.40 16.36
CA TRP A 489 45.57 -48.44 17.40
C TRP A 489 45.46 -46.92 17.15
N ALA A 490 45.20 -46.05 18.13
CA ALA A 490 45.06 -46.09 19.59
C ALA A 490 44.14 -44.90 19.99
N LEU A 491 43.18 -44.95 20.92
CA LEU A 491 43.16 -45.20 22.37
C LEU A 491 43.87 -44.15 23.28
N VAL A 492 43.08 -43.71 24.28
CA VAL A 492 43.40 -43.10 25.60
C VAL A 492 43.59 -41.56 25.63
N GLY A 493 42.93 -40.81 26.52
CA GLY A 493 42.03 -41.20 27.60
C GLY A 493 41.55 -40.04 28.48
N LEU A 494 40.67 -40.43 29.39
CA LEU A 494 39.94 -39.68 30.42
C LEU A 494 40.78 -38.71 31.28
N GLY A 495 40.10 -37.68 31.77
CA GLY A 495 40.49 -36.95 32.97
C GLY A 495 39.37 -36.08 33.52
N ALA A 496 38.47 -36.67 34.33
CA ALA A 496 37.52 -35.95 35.15
C ALA A 496 38.24 -35.18 36.28
N LEU A 497 37.77 -33.99 36.65
CA LEU A 497 38.05 -33.41 37.97
C LEU A 497 36.97 -32.41 38.42
N VAL A 498 36.26 -32.82 39.46
CA VAL A 498 35.46 -31.99 40.36
C VAL A 498 36.37 -31.46 41.48
N ARG A 499 36.38 -30.15 41.77
CA ARG A 499 36.28 -29.58 43.14
C ARG A 499 36.41 -28.04 43.24
N ARG A 500 35.32 -27.44 43.75
CA ARG A 500 35.20 -26.51 44.91
C ARG A 500 36.08 -25.24 45.06
N ARG A 501 35.32 -24.14 45.26
CA ARG A 501 35.39 -23.05 46.30
C ARG A 501 36.34 -21.84 46.08
N ARG A 502 35.73 -20.64 46.05
CA ARG A 502 35.81 -19.52 47.05
C ARG A 502 35.04 -18.29 46.52
N MET A 503 33.93 -17.85 47.13
CA MET A 503 33.79 -16.74 48.09
C MET A 503 34.76 -15.54 47.94
N ARG A 504 34.21 -14.36 47.62
CA ARG A 504 34.21 -13.08 48.38
C ARG A 504 33.54 -11.99 47.52
N SER A 505 32.38 -11.49 47.96
CA SER A 505 32.16 -10.14 48.56
C SER A 505 32.19 -9.01 47.54
#